data_AF-U5CS49-F1
#
_entry.id   AF-U5CS49-F1
#
_cell.length_a   1.000
_cell.length_b   1.000
_cell.length_c   1.000
_cell.angle_alpha   90.00
_cell.angle_beta   90.00
_cell.angle_gamma   90.00
#
_symmetry.space_group_name_H-M   'P 1'
#
loop_
_entity.id
_entity.type
_entity.pdbx_description
1 polymer ?
#
loop_
_entity_poly.entity_id
_entity_poly.type
_entity_poly.pdbx_seq_one_letter_code
_entity_poly.pdbx_strand_id
1 'polypeptide(L)' 'MLLTIKKVKELYDISRITLINWEKEGLITPVRTPKGRRRYKKEDIEKLL' A
#
# COMPACT_ATOMS: atom_id res chain seq x y z
N MET A 1 -2.83 11.04 -1.75
CA MET A 1 -1.64 11.08 -0.85
C MET A 1 -0.86 9.77 -0.94
N LEU A 2 0.49 9.77 -0.89
CA LEU A 2 1.30 8.54 -0.89
C LEU A 2 1.72 8.09 0.51
N LEU A 3 1.36 6.87 0.87
CA LEU A 3 1.60 6.26 2.17
C LEU A 3 2.73 5.24 2.11
N THR A 4 3.48 5.16 3.21
CA THR A 4 4.48 4.10 3.42
C THR A 4 3.80 2.87 3.99
N ILE A 5 4.40 1.67 3.85
CA ILE A 5 3.89 0.46 4.50
C ILE A 5 3.65 0.68 6.01
N LYS A 6 4.59 1.37 6.68
CA LYS A 6 4.47 1.69 8.11
C LYS A 6 3.25 2.56 8.38
N LYS A 7 3.03 3.59 7.55
CA LYS A 7 1.92 4.52 7.69
C LYS A 7 0.57 3.85 7.42
N VAL A 8 0.52 2.92 6.45
CA VAL A 8 -0.68 2.12 6.17
C VAL A 8 -1.03 1.25 7.37
N LYS A 9 -0.04 0.60 7.99
CA LYS A 9 -0.24 -0.16 9.23
C LYS A 9 -0.75 0.74 10.37
N GLU A 10 -0.14 1.90 10.58
CA GLU A 10 -0.56 2.83 11.66
C GLU A 10 -1.97 3.38 11.48
N LEU A 11 -2.41 3.62 10.24
CA LEU A 11 -3.70 4.26 9.95
C LEU A 11 -4.86 3.28 9.82
N TYR A 12 -4.60 2.09 9.26
CA TYR A 12 -5.64 1.15 8.85
C TYR A 12 -5.46 -0.25 9.46
N ASP A 13 -4.43 -0.46 10.29
CA ASP A 13 -4.01 -1.76 10.84
C ASP A 13 -3.76 -2.85 9.79
N ILE A 14 -3.53 -2.45 8.54
CA ILE A 14 -3.24 -3.38 7.45
C ILE A 14 -1.77 -3.81 7.51
N SER A 15 -1.56 -5.13 7.54
CA SER A 15 -0.23 -5.72 7.56
C SER A 15 0.50 -5.56 6.21
N ARG A 16 1.83 -5.65 6.25
CA ARG A 16 2.65 -5.70 5.03
C ARG A 16 2.24 -6.86 4.11
N ILE A 17 1.91 -8.02 4.70
CA ILE A 17 1.58 -9.24 3.95
C ILE A 17 0.30 -9.02 3.14
N THR A 18 -0.71 -8.42 3.76
CA THR A 18 -1.98 -8.06 3.11
C THR A 18 -1.74 -7.15 1.89
N LEU A 19 -0.91 -6.11 2.03
CA LEU A 19 -0.58 -5.24 0.90
C LEU A 19 0.12 -5.98 -0.23
N ILE A 20 1.03 -6.91 0.08
CA ILE A 20 1.72 -7.73 -0.92
C ILE A 20 0.73 -8.67 -1.62
N ASN A 21 -0.25 -9.22 -0.91
CA ASN A 21 -1.29 -10.06 -1.51
C ASN A 21 -2.17 -9.24 -2.46
N TRP A 22 -2.62 -8.06 -2.03
CA TRP A 22 -3.35 -7.14 -2.90
C TRP A 22 -2.55 -6.70 -4.13
N GLU A 23 -1.23 -6.51 -4.00
CA GLU A 23 -0.34 -6.30 -5.16
C GLU A 23 -0.33 -7.50 -6.12
N LYS A 24 -0.22 -8.73 -5.58
CA LYS A 24 -0.20 -9.95 -6.38
C LYS A 24 -1.54 -10.21 -7.08
N GLU A 25 -2.63 -9.87 -6.42
CA GLU A 25 -4.00 -9.97 -6.94
C GLU A 25 -4.32 -8.83 -7.93
N GLY A 26 -3.47 -7.81 -8.04
CA GLY A 26 -3.67 -6.67 -8.93
C GLY A 26 -4.67 -5.62 -8.42
N LEU A 27 -5.06 -5.70 -7.15
CA LEU A 27 -6.02 -4.78 -6.53
C LEU A 27 -5.42 -3.39 -6.27
N ILE A 28 -4.12 -3.34 -5.96
CA ILE A 28 -3.37 -2.08 -5.77
C ILE A 28 -2.08 -2.10 -6.57
N THR A 29 -1.63 -0.91 -7.00
CA THR A 29 -0.32 -0.75 -7.64
C THR A 29 0.54 0.24 -6.85
N PRO A 30 1.68 -0.20 -6.27
CA PRO A 30 2.55 0.68 -5.53
C PRO A 30 3.34 1.58 -6.48
N VAL A 31 3.46 2.85 -6.13
CA VAL A 31 4.43 3.75 -6.74
C VAL A 31 5.81 3.39 -6.19
N ARG A 32 6.76 3.11 -7.08
CA ARG A 32 8.16 2.86 -6.70
C ARG A 32 8.94 4.16 -6.71
N THR A 33 9.63 4.45 -5.61
CA THR A 33 10.58 5.57 -5.59
C THR A 33 11.87 5.22 -6.34
N PRO A 34 12.73 6.19 -6.70
CA PRO A 34 14.03 5.91 -7.33
C PRO A 34 14.92 4.95 -6.52
N LYS A 35 14.73 4.88 -5.20
CA LYS A 35 15.41 3.91 -4.31
C LYS A 35 14.68 2.56 -4.19
N GLY A 36 13.71 2.27 -5.06
CA GLY A 36 12.96 1.00 -5.09
C GLY A 36 11.96 0.80 -3.94
N ARG A 37 11.63 1.84 -3.17
CA ARG A 37 10.68 1.71 -2.05
C ARG A 37 9.24 1.81 -2.54
N ARG A 38 8.37 0.96 -2.00
CA ARG A 38 6.92 0.98 -2.25
C ARG A 38 6.24 2.16 -1.55
N ARG A 39 5.34 2.82 -2.25
CA ARG A 39 4.42 3.84 -1.76
C ARG A 39 3.02 3.53 -2.28
N TYR A 40 2.02 3.51 -1.41
CA TYR A 40 0.64 3.22 -1.79
C TYR A 40 -0.17 4.50 -1.84
N LYS A 41 -1.06 4.64 -2.82
CA LYS A 41 -2.01 5.75 -2.80
C LYS A 41 -3.03 5.48 -1.71
N LYS A 42 -3.31 6.51 -0.92
CA LYS A 42 -4.36 6.48 0.11
C LYS A 42 -5.70 6.03 -0.49
N GLU A 43 -6.06 6.58 -1.65
CA GLU A 43 -7.31 6.25 -2.35
C GLU A 43 -7.41 4.76 -2.74
N ASP A 44 -6.30 4.11 -3.12
CA ASP A 44 -6.30 2.69 -3.50
C ASP A 44 -6.55 1.80 -2.27
N ILE A 45 -6.00 2.18 -1.11
CA ILE A 45 -6.24 1.47 0.15
C ILE A 45 -7.70 1.65 0.60
N GLU A 46 -8.21 2.88 0.54
CA GLU A 46 -9.58 3.20 0.97
C GLU A 46 -10.65 2.58 0.07
N LYS A 47 -10.35 2.24 -1.19
CA LYS A 47 -11.27 1.50 -2.07
C LYS A 47 -11.42 0.02 -1.71
N LEU A 48 -10.50 -0.53 -0.92
CA LEU A 48 -10.48 -1.95 -0.53
C LEU A 48 -10.89 -2.20 0.91
N LEU A 49 -11.15 -1.13 1.67
CA LEU A 49 -11.76 -1.17 3.00
C LEU A 49 -13.28 -1.18 2.86
#